data_AF-A0A2N0LSK0-F1
#
_entry.id   AF-A0A2N0LSK0-F1
#
_cell.length_a   1.000
_cell.length_b   1.000
_cell.length_c   1.000
_cell.angle_alpha   90.00
_cell.angle_beta   90.00
_cell.angle_gamma   90.00
#
_symmetry.space_group_name_H-M   'P 1'
#
loop_
_entity.id
_entity.type
_entity.pdbx_description
1 polymer ?
#
loop_
_entity_poly.entity_id
_entity_poly.type
_entity_poly.pdbx_seq_one_letter_code
_entity_poly.pdbx_strand_id
1 'polypeptide(L)'
;MVKRKGMGMSLLLVAGTMVAGPVIAGCSSGSSASAAQWAATEGAIGRINMDAVKEAFEKSKTVEEFEKRLNEIYEGDRIVLIRAKEEGTVRTIEAFEDLNGDGEMDPSQDDLLFTITNENNSNNLQGHGANRHYSSFGGGGNFLFTYLIFSSLTRGGGYGYFTPRSRAGQMQTQRDNYRNSSAYAGGRSGGGGQVKRNSDYYNRQKAANGTAYNSAGRQLSTSRQSYIGTQRTSGAFRTSNTGVRSGFGKFGGASAGRGGGASGGGGAQVILRLDRW
;
A
#
# COMPACT_ATOMS: atom_id res chain seq x y z
N MET A 1 -54.73 51.86 -36.32
CA MET A 1 -53.91 51.54 -35.14
C MET A 1 -53.59 50.06 -35.15
N VAL A 2 -52.30 49.72 -35.27
CA VAL A 2 -51.76 48.37 -35.38
C VAL A 2 -51.41 47.85 -33.99
N LYS A 3 -51.74 46.60 -33.67
CA LYS A 3 -50.98 45.80 -32.68
C LYS A 3 -50.90 44.33 -33.13
N ARG A 4 -49.70 43.97 -33.62
CA ARG A 4 -49.24 42.59 -33.84
C ARG A 4 -49.03 41.93 -32.47
N LYS A 5 -49.43 40.67 -32.32
CA LYS A 5 -49.10 39.83 -31.16
C LYS A 5 -47.91 38.94 -31.55
N GLY A 6 -46.80 39.12 -30.84
CA GLY A 6 -45.50 38.54 -31.15
C GLY A 6 -45.33 37.08 -30.74
N MET A 7 -44.44 36.41 -31.47
CA MET A 7 -43.74 35.18 -31.09
C MET A 7 -42.87 35.41 -29.86
N GLY A 8 -42.88 34.45 -28.94
CA GLY A 8 -41.90 34.30 -27.88
C GLY A 8 -41.63 32.81 -27.68
N MET A 9 -40.51 32.33 -28.23
CA MET A 9 -40.02 30.96 -28.12
C MET A 9 -39.16 30.88 -26.86
N SER A 10 -39.66 30.28 -25.78
CA SER A 10 -38.87 30.01 -24.57
C SER A 10 -38.20 28.65 -24.68
N LEU A 11 -36.88 28.67 -24.80
CA LEU A 11 -35.99 27.51 -24.75
C LEU A 11 -35.87 27.04 -23.30
N LEU A 12 -36.66 26.03 -22.90
CA LEU A 12 -36.49 25.33 -21.63
C LEU A 12 -35.45 24.22 -21.79
N LEU A 13 -34.23 24.49 -21.33
CA LEU A 13 -33.17 23.51 -21.13
C LEU A 13 -33.55 22.61 -19.94
N VAL A 14 -34.27 21.52 -20.21
CA VAL A 14 -34.48 20.43 -19.26
C VAL A 14 -33.24 19.55 -19.28
N ALA A 15 -32.29 19.83 -18.39
CA ALA A 15 -31.18 18.93 -18.13
C ALA A 15 -31.71 17.68 -17.42
N GLY A 16 -31.73 16.56 -18.14
CA GLY A 16 -32.19 15.27 -17.65
C GLY A 16 -31.28 14.75 -16.53
N THR A 17 -31.86 14.51 -15.36
CA THR A 17 -31.25 13.70 -14.31
C THR A 17 -31.27 12.24 -14.74
N MET A 18 -30.18 11.76 -15.31
CA MET A 18 -29.99 10.32 -15.50
C MET A 18 -29.78 9.66 -14.14
N VAL A 19 -30.80 8.94 -13.67
CA VAL A 19 -30.72 8.03 -12.53
C VAL A 19 -29.86 6.83 -12.97
N ALA A 20 -28.60 6.81 -12.56
CA ALA A 20 -27.71 5.66 -12.75
C ALA A 20 -28.10 4.55 -11.76
N GLY A 21 -29.01 3.67 -12.18
CA GLY A 21 -29.27 2.38 -11.54
C GLY A 21 -28.08 1.41 -11.70
N PRO A 22 -28.04 0.32 -10.92
CA PRO A 22 -26.84 -0.51 -10.79
C PRO A 22 -26.64 -1.35 -12.06
N VAL A 23 -25.55 -1.09 -12.78
CA VAL A 23 -25.05 -2.02 -13.79
C VAL A 23 -24.32 -3.16 -13.10
N ILE A 24 -24.97 -4.32 -13.02
CA ILE A 24 -24.25 -5.59 -12.89
C ILE A 24 -23.61 -5.83 -14.26
N ALA A 25 -22.34 -5.46 -14.40
CA ALA A 25 -21.53 -5.73 -15.58
C ALA A 25 -20.32 -6.58 -15.20
N GLY A 26 -20.26 -7.78 -15.76
CA GLY A 26 -19.03 -8.55 -15.85
C GLY A 26 -18.00 -7.82 -16.71
N CYS A 27 -16.72 -8.04 -16.40
CA CYS A 27 -15.56 -7.79 -17.24
C CYS A 27 -15.64 -6.56 -18.18
N SER A 28 -15.47 -5.35 -17.63
CA SER A 28 -15.02 -4.20 -18.41
C SER A 28 -13.56 -3.90 -18.09
N SER A 29 -12.69 -4.08 -19.08
CA SER A 29 -11.41 -3.41 -19.18
C SER A 29 -11.58 -1.91 -18.90
N GLY A 30 -10.78 -1.35 -17.98
CA GLY A 30 -10.55 0.10 -17.90
C GLY A 30 -11.45 0.90 -16.97
N SER A 31 -11.42 0.63 -15.66
CA SER A 31 -11.67 1.69 -14.66
C SER A 31 -10.32 2.21 -14.20
N SER A 32 -9.73 3.17 -14.91
CA SER A 32 -8.56 3.87 -14.40
C SER A 32 -9.00 4.59 -13.13
N ALA A 33 -8.54 4.13 -11.96
CA ALA A 33 -8.88 4.75 -10.70
C ALA A 33 -8.54 6.25 -10.74
N SER A 34 -9.38 7.08 -10.15
CA SER A 34 -9.11 8.52 -10.09
C SER A 34 -7.81 8.79 -9.33
N ALA A 35 -7.19 9.93 -9.59
CA ALA A 35 -5.95 10.31 -8.90
C ALA A 35 -6.13 10.37 -7.37
N ALA A 36 -7.35 10.67 -6.90
CA ALA A 36 -7.72 10.62 -5.49
C ALA A 36 -7.86 9.18 -4.96
N GLN A 37 -8.46 8.27 -5.74
CA GLN A 37 -8.58 6.85 -5.38
C GLN A 37 -7.21 6.16 -5.33
N TRP A 38 -6.34 6.43 -6.30
CA TRP A 38 -4.96 5.94 -6.29
C TRP A 38 -4.21 6.46 -5.06
N ALA A 39 -4.23 7.77 -4.83
CA ALA A 39 -3.50 8.40 -3.72
C ALA A 39 -4.01 7.99 -2.33
N ALA A 40 -5.19 7.38 -2.24
CA ALA A 40 -5.75 6.84 -1.00
C ALA A 40 -5.36 5.37 -0.76
N THR A 41 -4.72 4.70 -1.72
CA THR A 41 -4.27 3.32 -1.54
C THR A 41 -3.09 3.24 -0.58
N GLU A 42 -3.00 2.11 0.13
CA GLU A 42 -1.98 1.91 1.16
C GLU A 42 -0.57 2.01 0.58
N GLY A 43 -0.32 1.45 -0.60
CA GLY A 43 0.98 1.58 -1.26
C GLY A 43 1.29 3.01 -1.74
N ALA A 44 0.31 3.80 -2.18
CA ALA A 44 0.57 5.15 -2.71
C ALA A 44 0.96 6.13 -1.61
N ILE A 45 0.43 5.93 -0.39
CA ILE A 45 0.84 6.69 0.80
C ILE A 45 2.11 6.11 1.46
N GLY A 46 2.67 5.04 0.89
CA GLY A 46 3.86 4.34 1.35
C GLY A 46 3.68 3.57 2.64
N ARG A 47 2.54 2.89 2.80
CA ARG A 47 2.44 1.83 3.80
C ARG A 47 3.10 0.56 3.33
N ILE A 48 3.65 -0.15 4.31
CA ILE A 48 4.20 -1.49 4.13
C ILE A 48 3.72 -2.39 5.26
N ASN A 49 3.60 -3.68 4.95
CA ASN A 49 3.28 -4.71 5.94
C ASN A 49 4.48 -4.97 6.86
N MET A 50 4.51 -4.30 8.01
CA MET A 50 5.63 -4.35 8.96
C MET A 50 5.83 -5.73 9.58
N ASP A 51 4.76 -6.53 9.73
CA ASP A 51 4.88 -7.92 10.20
C ASP A 51 5.64 -8.78 9.17
N ALA A 52 5.38 -8.56 7.88
CA ALA A 52 6.10 -9.25 6.81
C ALA A 52 7.54 -8.74 6.65
N VAL A 53 7.80 -7.45 6.90
CA VAL A 53 9.17 -6.89 6.94
C VAL A 53 9.97 -7.57 8.04
N LYS A 54 9.39 -7.71 9.23
CA LYS A 54 9.97 -8.46 10.35
C LYS A 54 10.33 -9.89 9.94
N GLU A 55 9.37 -10.61 9.36
CA GLU A 55 9.57 -11.99 8.91
C GLU A 55 10.69 -12.09 7.85
N ALA A 56 10.71 -11.17 6.88
CA ALA A 56 11.73 -11.11 5.86
C ALA A 56 13.11 -10.88 6.47
N PHE A 57 13.22 -9.97 7.44
CA PHE A 57 14.47 -9.69 8.14
C PHE A 57 14.99 -10.93 8.89
N GLU A 58 14.12 -11.63 9.63
CA GLU A 58 14.49 -12.81 10.42
C GLU A 58 14.88 -14.02 9.56
N LYS A 59 14.26 -14.18 8.38
CA LYS A 59 14.44 -15.37 7.54
C LYS A 59 15.52 -15.23 6.47
N SER A 60 15.89 -14.00 6.10
CA SER A 60 16.84 -13.77 5.02
C SER A 60 18.26 -14.14 5.42
N LYS A 61 18.96 -14.85 4.54
CA LYS A 61 20.35 -15.28 4.75
C LYS A 61 21.37 -14.38 4.06
N THR A 62 20.90 -13.45 3.23
CA THR A 62 21.74 -12.50 2.49
C THR A 62 21.03 -11.16 2.37
N VAL A 63 21.78 -10.11 2.07
CA VAL A 63 21.21 -8.80 1.76
C VAL A 63 20.28 -8.87 0.56
N GLU A 64 20.72 -9.59 -0.47
CA GLU A 64 20.00 -9.79 -1.73
C GLU A 64 18.62 -10.39 -1.50
N GLU A 65 18.55 -11.42 -0.66
CA GLU A 65 17.31 -12.07 -0.31
C GLU A 65 16.40 -11.12 0.45
N PHE A 66 16.94 -10.36 1.42
CA PHE A 66 16.17 -9.40 2.19
C PHE A 66 15.60 -8.29 1.32
N GLU A 67 16.42 -7.64 0.49
CA GLU A 67 15.99 -6.59 -0.45
C GLU A 67 14.92 -7.07 -1.41
N LYS A 68 15.07 -8.29 -1.94
CA LYS A 68 14.08 -8.92 -2.81
C LYS A 68 12.77 -9.11 -2.07
N ARG A 69 12.79 -9.78 -0.90
CA ARG A 69 11.59 -10.01 -0.08
C ARG A 69 10.91 -8.71 0.32
N LEU A 70 11.69 -7.70 0.68
CA LEU A 70 11.19 -6.39 1.04
C LEU A 70 10.39 -5.75 -0.10
N ASN A 71 10.92 -5.82 -1.31
CA ASN A 71 10.25 -5.29 -2.51
C ASN A 71 9.08 -6.16 -2.99
N GLU A 72 9.08 -7.47 -2.70
CA GLU A 72 7.91 -8.34 -2.89
C GLU A 72 6.75 -7.96 -1.96
N ILE A 73 7.05 -7.56 -0.72
CA ILE A 73 6.08 -7.13 0.29
C ILE A 73 5.51 -5.75 -0.04
N TYR A 74 6.38 -4.81 -0.43
CA TYR A 74 6.01 -3.42 -0.66
C TYR A 74 5.05 -3.27 -1.86
N GLU A 75 3.97 -2.54 -1.66
CA GLU A 75 2.91 -2.35 -2.67
C GLU A 75 2.97 -0.98 -3.37
N GLY A 76 3.88 -0.10 -2.98
CA GLY A 76 4.07 1.19 -3.64
C GLY A 76 4.63 1.07 -5.06
N ASP A 77 4.73 2.22 -5.73
CA ASP A 77 5.17 2.30 -7.12
C ASP A 77 6.65 2.09 -7.28
N ARG A 78 7.44 2.66 -6.36
CA ARG A 78 8.88 2.69 -6.45
C ARG A 78 9.50 1.58 -5.59
N ILE A 79 10.75 1.28 -5.88
CA ILE A 79 11.48 0.24 -5.14
C ILE A 79 11.90 0.78 -3.78
N VAL A 80 12.06 -0.12 -2.83
CA VAL A 80 12.62 0.18 -1.51
C VAL A 80 14.11 -0.15 -1.55
N LEU A 81 14.92 0.85 -1.23
CA LEU A 81 16.36 0.76 -1.05
C LEU A 81 16.67 0.71 0.44
N ILE A 82 17.77 0.06 0.82
CA ILE A 82 18.22 -0.01 2.22
C ILE A 82 19.64 0.49 2.36
N ARG A 83 19.96 1.02 3.54
CA ARG A 83 21.34 1.22 3.98
C ARG A 83 21.50 0.73 5.42
N ALA A 84 22.70 0.26 5.75
CA ALA A 84 23.04 -0.22 7.08
C ALA A 84 24.28 0.50 7.60
N LYS A 85 24.27 0.92 8.86
CA LYS A 85 25.43 1.49 9.55
C LYS A 85 25.61 0.90 10.94
N GLU A 86 26.82 1.04 11.46
CA GLU A 86 27.17 0.73 12.84
C GLU A 86 27.72 1.99 13.51
N GLU A 87 27.09 2.40 14.60
CA GLU A 87 27.47 3.54 15.43
C GLU A 87 27.64 3.05 16.87
N GLY A 88 28.88 2.81 17.27
CA GLY A 88 29.18 2.20 18.57
C GLY A 88 28.60 0.79 18.67
N THR A 89 27.71 0.55 19.64
CA THR A 89 27.03 -0.74 19.84
C THR A 89 25.71 -0.85 19.08
N VAL A 90 25.28 0.21 18.40
CA VAL A 90 24.00 0.27 17.70
C VAL A 90 24.22 0.05 16.22
N ARG A 91 23.53 -0.94 15.67
CA ARG A 91 23.47 -1.17 14.21
C ARG A 91 22.10 -0.77 13.71
N THR A 92 22.06 -0.08 12.59
CA THR A 92 20.82 0.50 12.07
C THR A 92 20.68 0.20 10.60
N ILE A 93 19.52 -0.31 10.20
CA ILE A 93 19.09 -0.44 8.81
C ILE A 93 17.96 0.55 8.58
N GLU A 94 18.11 1.41 7.58
CA GLU A 94 17.10 2.36 7.16
C GLU A 94 16.61 1.96 5.77
N ALA A 95 15.29 1.98 5.58
CA ALA A 95 14.65 1.59 4.32
C ALA A 95 13.87 2.77 3.74
N PHE A 96 14.24 3.19 2.54
CA PHE A 96 13.65 4.33 1.83
C PHE A 96 12.95 3.87 0.56
N GLU A 97 11.78 4.43 0.28
CA GLU A 97 11.22 4.38 -1.07
C GLU A 97 11.93 5.41 -1.96
N ASP A 98 12.51 4.95 -3.07
CA ASP A 98 13.17 5.76 -4.10
C ASP A 98 12.12 6.53 -4.93
N LEU A 99 11.65 7.67 -4.39
CA LEU A 99 10.49 8.38 -4.95
C LEU A 99 10.82 8.99 -6.32
N ASN A 100 12.05 9.47 -6.48
CA ASN A 100 12.51 10.09 -7.72
C ASN A 100 12.88 9.04 -8.79
N GLY A 101 13.15 7.79 -8.39
CA GLY A 101 13.41 6.66 -9.26
C GLY A 101 14.83 6.64 -9.84
N ASP A 102 15.80 7.26 -9.19
CA ASP A 102 17.18 7.35 -9.70
C ASP A 102 18.08 6.17 -9.24
N GLY A 103 17.56 5.32 -8.35
CA GLY A 103 18.25 4.17 -7.78
C GLY A 103 19.27 4.52 -6.70
N GLU A 104 19.30 5.77 -6.25
CA GLU A 104 20.13 6.27 -5.15
C GLU A 104 19.22 6.64 -3.97
N MET A 105 19.79 6.61 -2.76
CA MET A 105 19.04 6.95 -1.55
C MET A 105 19.35 8.39 -1.16
N ASP A 106 18.35 9.25 -1.26
CA ASP A 106 18.44 10.66 -0.87
C ASP A 106 17.41 10.98 0.22
N PRO A 107 17.80 11.15 1.49
CA PRO A 107 16.87 11.48 2.57
C PRO A 107 16.06 12.77 2.38
N SER A 108 16.45 13.64 1.43
CA SER A 108 15.72 14.86 1.09
C SER A 108 14.65 14.66 0.00
N GLN A 109 14.81 13.64 -0.87
CA GLN A 109 13.90 13.37 -1.99
C GLN A 109 13.10 12.08 -1.81
N ASP A 110 13.60 11.17 -1.00
CA ASP A 110 12.99 9.87 -0.72
C ASP A 110 12.23 9.88 0.59
N ASP A 111 11.47 8.81 0.81
CA ASP A 111 10.70 8.65 2.02
C ASP A 111 11.17 7.45 2.83
N LEU A 112 11.60 7.73 4.06
CA LEU A 112 11.92 6.71 5.05
C LEU A 112 10.65 5.97 5.47
N LEU A 113 10.58 4.68 5.14
CA LEU A 113 9.44 3.81 5.44
C LEU A 113 9.55 3.22 6.83
N PHE A 114 10.73 2.73 7.20
CA PHE A 114 11.01 2.11 8.48
C PHE A 114 12.51 2.07 8.79
N THR A 115 12.81 1.82 10.06
CA THR A 115 14.15 1.59 10.58
C THR A 115 14.17 0.31 11.40
N ILE A 116 15.18 -0.54 11.20
CA ILE A 116 15.50 -1.67 12.09
C ILE A 116 16.77 -1.31 12.85
N THR A 117 16.72 -1.26 14.17
CA THR A 117 17.90 -1.09 15.01
C THR A 117 18.22 -2.38 15.75
N ASN A 118 19.51 -2.66 15.95
CA ASN A 118 20.01 -3.67 16.86
C ASN A 118 20.90 -2.98 17.89
N GLU A 119 20.56 -3.12 19.16
CA GLU A 119 21.38 -2.66 20.27
C GLU A 119 21.52 -3.82 21.26
N ASN A 120 22.75 -4.23 21.54
CA ASN A 120 23.04 -5.33 22.48
C ASN A 120 22.25 -6.63 22.19
N ASN A 121 22.13 -7.02 20.92
CA ASN A 121 21.35 -8.17 20.45
C ASN A 121 19.82 -8.04 20.61
N SER A 122 19.32 -6.87 21.00
CA SER A 122 17.90 -6.55 20.95
C SER A 122 17.61 -5.82 19.64
N ASN A 123 16.68 -6.37 18.85
CA ASN A 123 16.20 -5.67 17.66
C ASN A 123 15.02 -4.77 18.01
N ASN A 124 14.82 -3.71 17.24
CA ASN A 124 13.62 -2.89 17.22
C ASN A 124 13.28 -2.53 15.76
N LEU A 125 12.02 -2.67 15.35
CA LEU A 125 11.51 -2.18 14.07
C LEU A 125 10.55 -1.02 14.34
N GLN A 126 10.93 0.14 13.84
CA GLN A 126 10.17 1.37 13.96
C GLN A 126 9.66 1.77 12.58
N GLY A 127 8.34 1.94 12.45
CA GLY A 127 7.76 2.52 11.24
C GLY A 127 7.97 4.04 11.19
N HIS A 128 8.08 4.57 9.98
CA HIS A 128 8.18 6.00 9.68
C HIS A 128 7.12 6.41 8.64
N GLY A 129 6.91 7.72 8.47
CA GLY A 129 5.89 8.24 7.55
C GLY A 129 4.50 7.66 7.84
N ALA A 130 3.87 7.05 6.84
CA ALA A 130 2.56 6.39 6.98
C ALA A 130 2.59 5.15 7.90
N ASN A 131 3.77 4.63 8.25
CA ASN A 131 3.97 3.47 9.11
C ASN A 131 4.26 3.83 10.58
N ARG A 132 4.33 5.12 10.94
CA ARG A 132 4.74 5.57 12.30
C ARG A 132 3.90 5.10 13.47
N HIS A 133 2.72 4.56 13.20
CA HIS A 133 1.85 3.95 14.20
C HIS A 133 2.34 2.56 14.64
N TYR A 134 3.34 2.00 13.95
CA TYR A 134 3.93 0.72 14.24
C TYR A 134 5.28 0.89 14.93
N SER A 135 5.44 0.23 16.06
CA SER A 135 6.73 -0.08 16.67
C SER A 135 6.66 -1.48 17.27
N SER A 136 7.69 -2.28 17.02
CA SER A 136 7.81 -3.63 17.58
C SER A 136 9.19 -4.16 17.30
N PHE A 137 9.84 -4.84 18.24
CA PHE A 137 10.61 -6.07 18.01
C PHE A 137 11.17 -6.55 19.36
N GLY A 138 11.50 -7.84 19.45
CA GLY A 138 12.09 -8.48 20.63
C GLY A 138 13.04 -9.59 20.17
N GLY A 139 14.15 -9.75 20.90
CA GLY A 139 15.41 -10.40 20.52
C GLY A 139 15.38 -11.58 19.54
N GLY A 140 16.18 -11.45 18.49
CA GLY A 140 16.48 -12.42 17.43
C GLY A 140 17.77 -12.01 16.71
N GLY A 141 18.53 -12.95 16.15
CA GLY A 141 19.97 -12.82 15.88
C GLY A 141 20.45 -11.61 15.05
N ASN A 142 21.70 -11.20 15.30
CA ASN A 142 22.45 -10.13 14.62
C ASN A 142 22.99 -10.53 13.23
N PHE A 143 22.54 -11.66 12.66
CA PHE A 143 23.14 -12.21 11.45
C PHE A 143 23.04 -11.26 10.26
N LEU A 144 21.84 -10.74 9.97
CA LEU A 144 21.64 -9.91 8.79
C LEU A 144 22.39 -8.58 8.89
N PHE A 145 22.42 -7.96 10.07
CA PHE A 145 23.24 -6.76 10.34
C PHE A 145 24.73 -7.03 10.11
N THR A 146 25.25 -8.11 10.68
CA THR A 146 26.63 -8.56 10.48
C THR A 146 26.91 -8.73 8.99
N TYR A 147 26.06 -9.48 8.28
CA TYR A 147 26.21 -9.72 6.84
C TYR A 147 26.17 -8.41 6.04
N LEU A 148 25.21 -7.51 6.31
CA LEU A 148 25.11 -6.20 5.66
C LEU A 148 26.41 -5.39 5.83
N ILE A 149 26.85 -5.18 7.07
CA ILE A 149 28.04 -4.36 7.35
C ILE A 149 29.30 -5.00 6.75
N PHE A 150 29.48 -6.32 6.86
CA PHE A 150 30.65 -6.98 6.29
C PHE A 150 30.62 -7.07 4.76
N SER A 151 29.44 -7.22 4.14
CA SER A 151 29.29 -7.31 2.67
C SER A 151 29.78 -6.05 1.93
N SER A 152 30.08 -5.00 2.67
CA SER A 152 30.24 -3.64 2.17
C SER A 152 31.50 -2.92 2.68
N LEU A 153 32.30 -3.57 3.55
CA LEU A 153 33.64 -3.12 3.96
C LEU A 153 34.67 -2.97 2.81
N THR A 154 34.24 -3.20 1.56
CA THR A 154 35.02 -2.87 0.35
C THR A 154 34.81 -1.44 -0.15
N ARG A 155 33.91 -0.64 0.45
CA ARG A 155 33.58 0.71 0.00
C ARG A 155 33.53 1.68 1.18
N GLY A 156 34.65 2.35 1.45
CA GLY A 156 34.83 3.22 2.61
C GLY A 156 33.82 4.37 2.71
N GLY A 157 33.22 4.52 3.89
CA GLY A 157 32.53 5.74 4.34
C GLY A 157 31.23 5.50 5.10
N GLY A 158 31.25 5.65 6.44
CA GLY A 158 30.11 5.93 7.35
C GLY A 158 29.02 4.87 7.48
N TYR A 159 28.42 4.46 6.37
CA TYR A 159 27.52 3.31 6.29
C TYR A 159 28.36 2.09 5.97
N GLY A 160 28.03 0.98 6.64
CA GLY A 160 28.49 -0.33 6.21
C GLY A 160 27.96 -0.54 4.80
N TYR A 161 26.65 -0.76 4.68
CA TYR A 161 26.00 -1.11 3.42
C TYR A 161 25.10 -0.01 2.89
N PHE A 162 24.95 0.07 1.58
CA PHE A 162 23.84 0.74 0.89
C PHE A 162 23.48 -0.08 -0.35
N THR A 163 22.20 -0.15 -0.72
CA THR A 163 21.76 -0.81 -1.95
C THR A 163 22.50 -0.19 -3.14
N PRO A 164 23.33 -0.96 -3.87
CA PRO A 164 24.03 -0.44 -5.03
C PRO A 164 23.06 0.04 -6.12
N ARG A 165 23.27 1.24 -6.65
CA ARG A 165 22.46 1.82 -7.76
C ARG A 165 22.28 0.86 -8.94
N SER A 166 23.33 0.11 -9.29
CA SER A 166 23.31 -0.86 -10.39
C SER A 166 22.28 -1.98 -10.21
N ARG A 167 21.74 -2.19 -9.01
CA ARG A 167 20.74 -3.22 -8.70
C ARG A 167 19.31 -2.75 -8.76
N ALA A 168 19.07 -1.43 -8.75
CA ALA A 168 17.73 -0.86 -8.76
C ALA A 168 16.86 -1.46 -9.89
N GLY A 169 17.39 -1.51 -11.12
CA GLY A 169 16.69 -2.10 -12.27
C GLY A 169 16.42 -3.61 -12.14
N GLN A 170 17.37 -4.37 -11.55
CA GLN A 170 17.17 -5.80 -11.29
C GLN A 170 16.08 -6.03 -10.25
N MET A 171 16.09 -5.27 -9.15
CA MET A 171 15.09 -5.35 -8.09
C MET A 171 13.70 -4.99 -8.60
N GLN A 172 13.61 -3.95 -9.44
CA GLN A 172 12.36 -3.57 -10.09
C GLN A 172 11.82 -4.72 -10.96
N THR A 173 12.67 -5.32 -11.79
CA THR A 173 12.29 -6.46 -12.64
C THR A 173 11.84 -7.66 -11.80
N GLN A 174 12.55 -7.98 -10.72
CA GLN A 174 12.17 -9.06 -9.80
C GLN A 174 10.81 -8.82 -9.16
N ARG A 175 10.56 -7.59 -8.69
CA ARG A 175 9.28 -7.20 -8.10
C ARG A 175 8.14 -7.29 -9.12
N ASP A 176 8.34 -6.77 -10.33
CA ASP A 176 7.30 -6.77 -11.35
C ASP A 176 6.97 -8.21 -11.80
N ASN A 177 7.99 -9.06 -11.96
CA ASN A 177 7.79 -10.49 -12.20
C ASN A 177 7.04 -11.18 -11.04
N TYR A 178 7.38 -10.86 -9.80
CA TYR A 178 6.67 -11.39 -8.63
C TYR A 178 5.21 -10.95 -8.60
N ARG A 179 4.92 -9.67 -8.87
CA ARG A 179 3.56 -9.12 -8.92
C ARG A 179 2.70 -9.76 -10.02
N ASN A 180 3.32 -10.28 -11.08
CA ASN A 180 2.65 -11.05 -12.13
C ASN A 180 2.48 -12.55 -11.80
N SER A 181 2.94 -13.01 -10.64
CA SER A 181 2.89 -14.42 -10.23
C SER A 181 1.65 -14.77 -9.40
N SER A 182 1.33 -16.07 -9.36
CA SER A 182 0.29 -16.60 -8.48
C SER A 182 0.63 -16.47 -6.99
N ALA A 183 1.92 -16.41 -6.62
CA ALA A 183 2.36 -16.21 -5.24
C ALA A 183 2.02 -14.81 -4.72
N TYR A 184 1.99 -13.81 -5.60
CA TYR A 184 1.52 -12.47 -5.29
C TYR A 184 -0.02 -12.45 -5.21
N ALA A 185 -0.70 -12.92 -6.26
CA ALA A 185 -2.16 -12.83 -6.39
C ALA A 185 -2.96 -13.81 -5.49
N GLY A 186 -2.36 -14.92 -5.04
CA GLY A 186 -3.01 -15.93 -4.18
C GLY A 186 -3.53 -17.19 -4.90
N GLY A 187 -3.11 -17.44 -6.14
CA GLY A 187 -3.47 -18.63 -6.91
C GLY A 187 -4.99 -18.84 -7.11
N ARG A 188 -5.37 -19.99 -7.67
CA ARG A 188 -6.78 -20.32 -7.98
C ARG A 188 -7.66 -20.56 -6.74
N SER A 189 -7.03 -20.84 -5.59
CA SER A 189 -7.70 -21.02 -4.30
C SER A 189 -7.90 -19.71 -3.53
N GLY A 190 -7.38 -18.57 -4.02
CA GLY A 190 -7.57 -17.24 -3.43
C GLY A 190 -6.98 -17.05 -2.02
N GLY A 191 -6.30 -18.06 -1.47
CA GLY A 191 -5.78 -18.06 -0.11
C GLY A 191 -4.26 -17.90 -0.07
N GLY A 192 -3.77 -16.90 0.66
CA GLY A 192 -2.37 -16.83 1.08
C GLY A 192 -1.40 -16.03 0.21
N GLY A 193 -1.87 -15.42 -0.89
CA GLY A 193 -1.06 -14.50 -1.71
C GLY A 193 -0.57 -13.28 -0.92
N GLN A 194 0.49 -12.63 -1.40
CA GLN A 194 1.03 -11.43 -0.75
C GLN A 194 -0.01 -10.30 -0.61
N VAL A 195 -0.84 -10.10 -1.63
CA VAL A 195 -1.93 -9.11 -1.63
C VAL A 195 -2.85 -9.33 -0.42
N LYS A 196 -3.29 -10.58 -0.19
CA LYS A 196 -4.13 -10.92 0.96
C LYS A 196 -3.42 -10.70 2.28
N ARG A 197 -2.15 -11.12 2.40
CA ARG A 197 -1.35 -10.92 3.62
C ARG A 197 -1.22 -9.43 3.98
N ASN A 198 -1.03 -8.58 2.97
CA ASN A 198 -1.01 -7.14 3.14
C ASN A 198 -2.39 -6.59 3.55
N SER A 199 -3.48 -6.98 2.86
CA SER A 199 -4.84 -6.57 3.24
C SER A 199 -5.18 -6.94 4.68
N ASP A 200 -4.89 -8.18 5.08
CA ASP A 200 -5.17 -8.69 6.43
C ASP A 200 -4.37 -7.91 7.48
N TYR A 201 -3.11 -7.57 7.19
CA TYR A 201 -2.29 -6.71 8.05
C TYR A 201 -2.91 -5.31 8.19
N TYR A 202 -3.22 -4.62 7.10
CA TYR A 202 -3.76 -3.26 7.15
C TYR A 202 -5.10 -3.20 7.88
N ASN A 203 -5.97 -4.20 7.68
CA ASN A 203 -7.24 -4.31 8.40
C ASN A 203 -7.02 -4.50 9.91
N ARG A 204 -6.10 -5.38 10.31
CA ARG A 204 -5.74 -5.56 11.73
C ARG A 204 -5.18 -4.28 12.34
N GLN A 205 -4.26 -3.61 11.65
CA GLN A 205 -3.65 -2.37 12.13
C GLN A 205 -4.67 -1.24 12.23
N LYS A 206 -5.60 -1.12 11.27
CA LYS A 206 -6.70 -0.16 11.33
C LYS A 206 -7.63 -0.42 12.51
N ALA A 207 -7.89 -1.68 12.84
CA ALA A 207 -8.72 -2.05 13.99
C ALA A 207 -8.02 -1.80 15.33
N ALA A 208 -6.75 -2.22 15.45
CA ALA A 208 -5.98 -2.11 16.69
C ALA A 208 -5.47 -0.69 16.98
N ASN A 209 -5.08 0.05 15.95
CA ASN A 209 -4.41 1.35 16.06
C ASN A 209 -5.22 2.48 15.40
N GLY A 210 -6.55 2.37 15.28
CA GLY A 210 -7.39 3.21 14.39
C GLY A 210 -7.04 4.70 14.33
N THR A 211 -6.96 5.40 15.45
CA THR A 211 -6.60 6.83 15.45
C THR A 211 -5.19 7.08 14.93
N ALA A 212 -4.18 6.38 15.48
CA ALA A 212 -2.79 6.53 15.07
C ALA A 212 -2.58 6.10 13.60
N TYR A 213 -3.22 5.00 13.18
CA TYR A 213 -3.20 4.46 11.83
C TYR A 213 -3.75 5.47 10.81
N ASN A 214 -4.92 6.07 11.08
CA ASN A 214 -5.53 7.03 10.17
C ASN A 214 -4.76 8.35 10.14
N SER A 215 -4.28 8.84 11.29
CA SER A 215 -3.43 10.03 11.35
C SER A 215 -2.12 9.82 10.60
N ALA A 216 -1.51 8.64 10.73
CA ALA A 216 -0.30 8.25 10.02
C ALA A 216 -0.42 8.44 8.50
N GLY A 217 -1.49 7.92 7.92
CA GLY A 217 -1.75 8.04 6.48
C GLY A 217 -2.11 9.45 6.00
N ARG A 218 -2.37 10.41 6.89
CA ARG A 218 -2.69 11.80 6.53
C ARG A 218 -1.49 12.73 6.64
N GLN A 219 -0.60 12.51 7.60
CA GLN A 219 0.61 13.33 7.77
C GLN A 219 1.79 12.61 7.12
N LEU A 220 1.86 12.68 5.80
CA LEU A 220 2.94 12.09 5.00
C LEU A 220 4.16 13.01 5.00
N SER A 221 5.34 12.49 4.66
CA SER A 221 6.54 13.32 4.47
C SER A 221 6.35 14.33 3.35
N THR A 222 7.13 15.42 3.37
CA THR A 222 7.14 16.43 2.31
C THR A 222 7.45 15.80 0.95
N SER A 223 8.45 14.91 0.90
CA SER A 223 8.85 14.18 -0.31
C SER A 223 7.70 13.36 -0.88
N ARG A 224 6.97 12.61 -0.04
CA ARG A 224 5.81 11.84 -0.51
C ARG A 224 4.63 12.72 -0.93
N GLN A 225 4.36 13.82 -0.21
CA GLN A 225 3.31 14.76 -0.63
C GLN A 225 3.63 15.34 -2.01
N SER A 226 4.88 15.73 -2.24
CA SER A 226 5.38 16.20 -3.54
C SER A 226 5.24 15.12 -4.61
N TYR A 227 5.65 13.88 -4.32
CA TYR A 227 5.50 12.74 -5.22
C TYR A 227 4.03 12.53 -5.63
N ILE A 228 3.10 12.46 -4.65
CA ILE A 228 1.67 12.30 -4.93
C ILE A 228 1.14 13.47 -5.78
N GLY A 229 1.56 14.70 -5.51
CA GLY A 229 1.21 15.87 -6.31
C GLY A 229 1.68 15.74 -7.76
N THR A 230 2.95 15.38 -7.96
CA THR A 230 3.54 15.16 -9.29
C THR A 230 2.85 14.03 -10.04
N GLN A 231 2.55 12.92 -9.37
CA GLN A 231 1.83 11.80 -9.96
C GLN A 231 0.42 12.22 -10.42
N ARG A 232 -0.33 12.94 -9.58
CA ARG A 232 -1.66 13.46 -9.92
C ARG A 232 -1.64 14.35 -11.16
N THR A 233 -0.63 15.21 -11.29
CA THR A 233 -0.48 16.13 -12.42
C THR A 233 0.00 15.43 -13.70
N SER A 234 0.99 14.55 -13.59
CA SER A 234 1.57 13.84 -14.74
C SER A 234 0.69 12.71 -15.27
N GLY A 235 -0.22 12.18 -14.44
CA GLY A 235 -1.06 11.04 -14.81
C GLY A 235 -0.33 9.69 -14.75
N ALA A 236 0.93 9.64 -14.31
CA ALA A 236 1.72 8.41 -14.21
C ALA A 236 1.12 7.38 -13.23
N PHE A 237 0.25 7.82 -12.30
CA PHE A 237 -0.56 6.93 -11.47
C PHE A 237 -1.47 5.98 -12.27
N ARG A 238 -1.77 6.26 -13.55
CA ARG A 238 -2.61 5.38 -14.38
C ARG A 238 -1.90 4.09 -14.78
N THR A 239 -0.58 4.12 -14.85
CA THR A 239 0.29 2.96 -15.11
C THR A 239 0.89 2.40 -13.83
N SER A 240 0.53 2.98 -12.68
CA SER A 240 0.91 2.50 -11.36
C SER A 240 0.41 1.08 -11.14
N ASN A 241 1.31 0.23 -10.64
CA ASN A 241 0.97 -1.09 -10.13
C ASN A 241 0.66 -1.07 -8.63
N THR A 242 0.59 0.13 -8.01
CA THR A 242 0.08 0.28 -6.66
C THR A 242 -1.36 -0.20 -6.62
N GLY A 243 -1.76 -0.89 -5.54
CA GLY A 243 -2.96 -1.73 -5.38
C GLY A 243 -4.36 -1.14 -5.67
N VAL A 244 -4.50 -0.16 -6.56
CA VAL A 244 -5.77 0.30 -7.15
C VAL A 244 -6.33 -0.74 -8.14
N ARG A 245 -6.38 -2.01 -7.75
CA ARG A 245 -7.08 -3.06 -8.49
C ARG A 245 -8.29 -3.46 -7.65
N SER A 246 -9.46 -2.88 -7.96
CA SER A 246 -10.88 -3.22 -7.65
C SER A 246 -11.28 -4.08 -6.42
N GLY A 247 -10.39 -4.36 -5.48
CA GLY A 247 -10.58 -5.27 -4.34
C GLY A 247 -9.98 -4.74 -3.04
N PHE A 248 -9.17 -3.68 -3.09
CA PHE A 248 -8.60 -3.02 -1.90
C PHE A 248 -9.48 -1.87 -1.36
N GLY A 249 -10.67 -1.65 -1.94
CA GLY A 249 -11.55 -0.52 -1.63
C GLY A 249 -13.03 -0.86 -1.51
N LYS A 250 -13.41 -2.11 -1.26
CA LYS A 250 -14.83 -2.46 -1.02
C LYS A 250 -15.27 -2.11 0.41
N PHE A 251 -14.99 -0.88 0.86
CA PHE A 251 -15.62 -0.27 2.02
C PHE A 251 -15.73 1.24 1.79
N GLY A 252 -16.95 1.70 1.45
CA GLY A 252 -17.25 3.13 1.39
C GLY A 252 -18.44 3.45 0.49
N GLY A 253 -19.64 3.01 0.86
CA GLY A 253 -20.87 3.33 0.14
C GLY A 253 -22.13 2.83 0.83
N ALA A 254 -22.28 3.11 2.13
CA ALA A 254 -23.56 2.97 2.81
C ALA A 254 -23.85 4.26 3.59
N SER A 255 -24.55 5.18 2.95
CA SER A 255 -25.31 6.20 3.67
C SER A 255 -26.74 6.22 3.12
N ALA A 256 -27.68 6.07 4.06
CA ALA A 256 -29.10 6.38 4.00
C ALA A 256 -30.04 5.43 3.24
N GLY A 257 -30.72 4.57 4.02
CA GLY A 257 -31.88 3.82 3.55
C GLY A 257 -32.50 2.91 4.62
N ARG A 258 -33.10 3.51 5.66
CA ARG A 258 -34.20 2.98 6.52
C ARG A 258 -34.23 1.48 6.88
N GLY A 259 -34.19 1.20 8.18
CA GLY A 259 -35.11 0.22 8.80
C GLY A 259 -34.48 -0.80 9.74
N GLY A 260 -34.81 -0.66 11.04
CA GLY A 260 -35.08 -1.80 11.92
C GLY A 260 -33.88 -2.49 12.57
N GLY A 261 -33.59 -2.14 13.82
CA GLY A 261 -32.89 -3.05 14.72
C GLY A 261 -33.81 -4.20 15.15
N ALA A 262 -33.27 -5.41 15.20
CA ALA A 262 -33.57 -6.40 16.24
C ALA A 262 -32.57 -7.56 16.13
N SER A 263 -32.03 -7.90 17.29
CA SER A 263 -31.15 -9.02 17.60
C SER A 263 -31.73 -10.40 17.27
N GLY A 264 -30.85 -11.38 17.05
CA GLY A 264 -31.01 -12.70 17.69
C GLY A 264 -31.10 -13.91 16.76
N GLY A 265 -30.26 -14.90 17.06
CA GLY A 265 -30.69 -16.31 17.19
C GLY A 265 -30.82 -17.14 15.92
N GLY A 266 -30.15 -18.29 15.90
CA GLY A 266 -30.32 -19.32 14.88
C GLY A 266 -31.70 -19.98 14.88
N GLY A 267 -31.95 -20.80 13.87
CA GLY A 267 -33.16 -21.62 13.79
C GLY A 267 -33.36 -22.18 12.40
N ALA A 268 -33.57 -23.49 12.33
CA ALA A 268 -33.73 -24.31 11.14
C ALA A 268 -34.84 -23.83 10.19
N GLN A 269 -34.62 -23.99 8.88
CA GLN A 269 -35.72 -23.98 7.91
C GLN A 269 -36.28 -25.41 7.80
N VAL A 270 -37.50 -25.60 8.32
CA VAL A 270 -38.35 -26.73 7.97
C VAL A 270 -39.18 -26.31 6.76
N ILE A 271 -39.07 -27.06 5.67
CA ILE A 271 -39.89 -26.93 4.47
C ILE A 271 -41.26 -27.55 4.78
N LEU A 272 -42.32 -26.74 4.71
CA LEU A 272 -43.69 -27.25 4.59
C LEU A 272 -44.26 -26.79 3.24
N ARG A 273 -44.56 -27.78 2.41
CA ARG A 273 -45.23 -27.64 1.11
C ARG A 273 -46.65 -27.13 1.32
N LEU A 274 -47.08 -26.23 0.44
CA LEU A 274 -48.49 -25.95 0.18
C LEU A 274 -49.14 -27.20 -0.43
N ASP A 275 -50.33 -27.53 0.04
CA ASP A 275 -51.38 -28.11 -0.80
C ASP A 275 -52.68 -27.31 -0.59
N ARG A 276 -53.37 -27.05 -1.72
CA ARG A 276 -54.77 -26.55 -1.83
C ARG A 276 -55.70 -27.43 -0.96
N TRP A 277 -56.88 -27.00 -0.52
CA TRP A 277 -58.05 -26.44 -1.23
C TRP A 277 -58.77 -25.40 -0.36
#